data_AF-A0A960HPD3-F1
#
_entry.id   AF-A0A960HPD3-F1
#
_cell.length_a   1.000
_cell.length_b   1.000
_cell.length_c   1.000
_cell.angle_alpha   90.00
_cell.angle_beta   90.00
_cell.angle_gamma   90.00
#
_symmetry.space_group_name_H-M   'P 1'
#
loop_
_entity.id
_entity.type
_entity.pdbx_description
1 polymer ?
#
loop_
_entity_poly.entity_id
_entity_poly.type
_entity_poly.pdbx_seq_one_letter_code
_entity_poly.pdbx_strand_id
1 'polypeptide(L)'
;MRITEIAITPSTDDRRRALDLVERVEAHTGTPQLSDHLRLDLGREPDDGTAPIVVTVLDDAEPIAIAQLSAANEAWLLEVVVDPRIHDAVAVRDDLADTAVDAHRRHRDDAVVWWMDDPSEHDESVAGRLGLVTWRALYEMRRTLPHPQTSDVATRSFRPGIDDEAWLGVNNRAFADHGEQGGWTIETLRLRQAEPWFDPDGFRLLDDEDGNLIAFCWTKLHTDQRPVVGEIYVIAVDPSAHGRGLGRQLTLAGLDSISDRGVTIANLYVDAGNTAAVSLYERLGFGIHRRRVAFAPPEHATP
;
A
#
# COMPACT_ATOMS: atom_id res chain seq x y z
N MET A 1 24.23 -20.06 -13.96
CA MET A 1 25.29 -19.11 -13.53
C MET A 1 24.60 -17.82 -13.18
N ARG A 2 24.84 -17.28 -11.97
CA ARG A 2 24.15 -16.07 -11.54
C ARG A 2 24.87 -14.80 -11.95
N ILE A 3 24.10 -13.83 -12.43
CA ILE A 3 24.56 -12.50 -12.83
C ILE A 3 23.64 -11.48 -12.18
N THR A 4 24.22 -10.42 -11.61
CA THR A 4 23.47 -9.27 -11.09
C THR A 4 23.60 -8.09 -12.04
N GLU A 5 22.48 -7.57 -12.51
CA GLU A 5 22.38 -6.40 -13.38
C GLU A 5 21.81 -5.22 -12.57
N ILE A 6 22.41 -4.03 -12.69
CA ILE A 6 21.94 -2.79 -12.02
C ILE A 6 21.55 -1.79 -13.10
N ALA A 7 20.29 -1.36 -13.11
CA ALA A 7 19.78 -0.33 -13.99
C ALA A 7 19.32 0.90 -13.19
N ILE A 8 20.11 1.98 -13.25
CA ILE A 8 19.80 3.27 -12.60
C ILE A 8 18.70 4.04 -13.37
N THR A 9 18.53 3.70 -14.65
CA THR A 9 17.42 4.15 -15.50
C THR A 9 17.01 2.96 -16.36
N PRO A 10 16.08 2.12 -15.89
CA PRO A 10 15.73 0.86 -16.55
C PRO A 10 15.04 1.13 -17.88
N SER A 11 15.51 0.44 -18.91
CA SER A 11 14.87 0.42 -20.22
C SER A 11 13.49 -0.21 -20.15
N THR A 12 12.69 -0.06 -21.21
CA THR A 12 11.40 -0.74 -21.33
C THR A 12 11.54 -2.27 -21.17
N ASP A 13 12.66 -2.85 -21.64
CA ASP A 13 12.89 -4.28 -21.49
C ASP A 13 13.24 -4.68 -20.05
N ASP A 14 14.04 -3.87 -19.34
CA ASP A 14 14.36 -4.11 -17.93
C ASP A 14 13.09 -4.10 -17.07
N ARG A 15 12.23 -3.10 -17.26
CA ARG A 15 10.97 -2.99 -16.52
C ARG A 15 10.00 -4.13 -16.84
N ARG A 16 9.93 -4.53 -18.11
CA ARG A 16 9.13 -5.69 -18.53
C ARG A 16 9.63 -6.98 -17.89
N ARG A 17 10.94 -7.24 -17.91
CA ARG A 17 11.53 -8.44 -17.25
C ARG A 17 11.24 -8.47 -15.75
N ALA A 18 11.29 -7.31 -15.09
CA ALA A 18 10.94 -7.18 -13.67
C ALA A 18 9.46 -7.50 -13.42
N LEU A 19 8.54 -6.91 -14.20
CA LEU A 19 7.10 -7.19 -14.11
C LEU A 19 6.78 -8.66 -14.37
N ASP A 20 7.39 -9.28 -15.39
CA ASP A 20 7.21 -10.70 -15.71
C ASP A 20 7.59 -11.59 -14.51
N LEU A 21 8.68 -11.28 -13.79
CA LEU A 21 9.04 -11.99 -12.56
C LEU A 21 8.03 -11.75 -11.43
N VAL A 22 7.64 -10.49 -11.20
CA VAL A 22 6.65 -10.11 -10.17
C VAL A 22 5.37 -10.91 -10.38
N GLU A 23 4.79 -10.87 -11.59
CA GLU A 23 3.56 -11.57 -11.93
C GLU A 23 3.69 -13.10 -11.76
N ARG A 24 4.83 -13.67 -12.14
CA ARG A 24 5.10 -15.10 -11.96
C ARG A 24 5.16 -15.50 -10.48
N VAL A 25 5.80 -14.69 -9.62
CA VAL A 25 5.86 -14.94 -8.18
C VAL A 25 4.49 -14.72 -7.53
N GLU A 26 3.74 -13.69 -7.94
CA GLU A 26 2.35 -13.46 -7.50
C GLU A 26 1.45 -14.64 -7.84
N ALA A 27 1.52 -15.14 -9.07
CA ALA A 27 0.74 -16.31 -9.49
C ALA A 27 1.10 -17.58 -8.70
N HIS A 28 2.35 -17.72 -8.26
CA HIS A 28 2.80 -18.86 -7.45
C HIS A 28 2.41 -18.75 -5.98
N THR A 29 2.54 -17.55 -5.39
CA THR A 29 2.32 -17.30 -3.96
C THR A 29 0.87 -16.96 -3.62
N GLY A 30 0.10 -16.50 -4.61
CA GLY A 30 -1.25 -15.97 -4.41
C GLY A 30 -1.27 -14.62 -3.68
N THR A 31 -0.13 -13.95 -3.56
CA THR A 31 0.01 -12.67 -2.85
C THR A 31 0.67 -11.63 -3.76
N PRO A 32 0.14 -10.40 -3.85
CA PRO A 32 0.83 -9.29 -4.50
C PRO A 32 2.26 -9.12 -3.97
N GLN A 33 3.23 -8.93 -4.86
CA GLN A 33 4.65 -8.86 -4.49
C GLN A 33 5.19 -7.44 -4.45
N LEU A 34 4.57 -6.52 -5.21
CA LEU A 34 4.88 -5.09 -5.16
C LEU A 34 3.67 -4.27 -4.72
N SER A 35 3.91 -3.13 -4.07
CA SER A 35 2.87 -2.12 -3.85
C SER A 35 2.36 -1.52 -5.17
N ASP A 36 1.11 -1.04 -5.17
CA ASP A 36 0.47 -0.42 -6.34
C ASP A 36 1.36 0.67 -6.96
N HIS A 37 2.01 1.49 -6.13
CA HIS A 37 2.92 2.55 -6.58
C HIS A 37 4.13 1.98 -7.36
N LEU A 38 4.86 1.04 -6.78
CA LEU A 38 6.06 0.48 -7.43
C LEU A 38 5.70 -0.31 -8.70
N ARG A 39 4.56 -1.01 -8.68
CA ARG A 39 4.05 -1.69 -9.86
C ARG A 39 3.72 -0.70 -10.99
N LEU A 40 3.07 0.42 -10.68
CA LEU A 40 2.76 1.48 -11.64
C LEU A 40 4.03 2.08 -12.25
N ASP A 41 5.09 2.27 -11.47
CA ASP A 41 6.37 2.79 -11.95
C ASP A 41 7.08 1.88 -12.94
N LEU A 42 6.97 0.55 -12.78
CA LEU A 42 7.46 -0.38 -13.80
C LEU A 42 6.60 -0.35 -15.07
N GLY A 43 5.29 -0.10 -14.91
CA GLY A 43 4.31 -0.12 -16.00
C GLY A 43 4.30 1.11 -16.92
N ARG A 44 4.99 2.19 -16.55
CA ARG A 44 5.02 3.45 -17.30
C ARG A 44 6.43 3.86 -17.72
N GLU A 45 6.54 4.80 -18.66
CA GLU A 45 7.81 5.51 -18.85
C GLU A 45 7.99 6.50 -17.69
N PRO A 46 9.17 6.51 -17.03
CA PRO A 46 9.40 7.42 -15.92
C PRO A 46 9.56 8.87 -16.41
N ASP A 47 9.09 9.81 -15.59
CA ASP A 47 9.36 11.23 -15.78
C ASP A 47 10.84 11.53 -15.43
N ASP A 48 11.41 12.59 -16.02
CA ASP A 48 12.80 12.99 -15.77
C ASP A 48 13.09 13.08 -14.25
N GLY A 49 14.11 12.34 -13.80
CA GLY A 49 14.54 12.31 -12.39
C GLY A 49 13.78 11.33 -11.48
N THR A 50 12.65 10.78 -11.92
CA THR A 50 11.80 9.84 -11.15
C THR A 50 12.01 8.37 -11.51
N ALA A 51 12.93 8.08 -12.43
CA ALA A 51 13.19 6.71 -12.87
C ALA A 51 13.55 5.80 -11.69
N PRO A 52 12.88 4.63 -11.55
CA PRO A 52 13.21 3.68 -10.51
C PRO A 52 14.61 3.11 -10.74
N ILE A 53 15.28 2.66 -9.68
CA ILE A 53 16.46 1.79 -9.81
C ILE A 53 15.95 0.36 -9.75
N VAL A 54 16.35 -0.47 -10.72
CA VAL A 54 16.03 -1.90 -10.75
C VAL A 54 17.31 -2.70 -10.72
N VAL A 55 17.45 -3.58 -9.73
CA VAL A 55 18.53 -4.56 -9.65
C VAL A 55 17.94 -5.94 -9.90
N THR A 56 18.47 -6.66 -10.87
CA THR A 56 17.95 -7.97 -11.29
C THR A 56 19.00 -9.04 -11.11
N VAL A 57 18.66 -10.14 -10.46
CA VAL A 57 19.47 -11.36 -10.44
C VAL A 57 18.94 -12.32 -11.49
N LEU A 58 19.82 -12.70 -12.41
CA LEU A 58 19.56 -13.71 -13.42
C LEU A 58 20.19 -15.04 -13.00
N ASP A 59 19.54 -16.16 -13.29
CA ASP A 59 20.17 -17.48 -13.36
C ASP A 59 19.96 -18.07 -14.74
N ASP A 60 21.05 -18.32 -15.47
CA ASP A 60 21.01 -18.78 -16.87
C ASP A 60 20.12 -17.91 -17.77
N ALA A 61 20.23 -16.58 -17.59
CA ALA A 61 19.48 -15.52 -18.27
C ALA A 61 17.99 -15.38 -17.88
N GLU A 62 17.48 -16.20 -16.96
CA GLU A 62 16.13 -16.04 -16.41
C GLU A 62 16.18 -15.17 -15.13
N PRO A 63 15.38 -14.09 -15.02
CA PRO A 63 15.24 -13.35 -13.77
C PRO A 63 14.68 -14.22 -12.66
N ILE A 64 15.42 -14.33 -11.55
CA ILE A 64 15.03 -15.07 -10.35
C ILE A 64 14.80 -14.15 -9.14
N ALA A 65 15.28 -12.91 -9.19
CA ALA A 65 15.02 -11.91 -8.16
C ALA A 65 15.12 -10.49 -8.72
N ILE A 66 14.35 -9.57 -8.17
CA ILE A 66 14.49 -8.12 -8.39
C ILE A 66 14.46 -7.36 -7.07
N ALA A 67 15.21 -6.27 -6.99
CA ALA A 67 14.97 -5.18 -6.05
C ALA A 67 14.63 -3.92 -6.84
N GLN A 68 13.56 -3.25 -6.42
CA GLN A 68 13.14 -1.98 -6.99
C GLN A 68 13.24 -0.90 -5.92
N LEU A 69 13.80 0.24 -6.33
CA LEU A 69 13.77 1.50 -5.58
C LEU A 69 13.01 2.53 -6.40
N SER A 70 11.91 3.06 -5.86
CA SER A 70 11.10 4.11 -6.47
C SER A 70 11.02 5.33 -5.56
N ALA A 71 11.02 6.54 -6.14
CA ALA A 71 10.80 7.77 -5.40
C ALA A 71 9.39 7.81 -4.81
N ALA A 72 9.26 8.12 -3.52
CA ALA A 72 7.98 8.36 -2.86
C ALA A 72 8.10 9.50 -1.84
N ASN A 73 7.45 10.63 -2.14
CA ASN A 73 7.48 11.84 -1.31
C ASN A 73 8.92 12.28 -0.97
N GLU A 74 9.37 12.03 0.27
CA GLU A 74 10.66 12.46 0.83
C GLU A 74 11.70 11.32 0.90
N ALA A 75 11.39 10.14 0.38
CA ALA A 75 12.28 8.97 0.43
C ALA A 75 12.16 8.09 -0.83
N TRP A 76 12.97 7.03 -0.87
CA TRP A 76 12.94 5.97 -1.89
C TRP A 76 12.47 4.67 -1.26
N LEU A 77 11.40 4.09 -1.80
CA LEU A 77 10.85 2.83 -1.32
C LEU A 77 11.60 1.66 -1.94
N LEU A 78 12.19 0.82 -1.10
CA LEU A 78 12.77 -0.46 -1.48
C LEU A 78 11.74 -1.58 -1.29
N GLU A 79 11.50 -2.35 -2.35
CA GLU A 79 10.82 -3.64 -2.29
C GLU A 79 11.64 -4.69 -3.05
N VAL A 80 11.67 -5.92 -2.54
CA VAL A 80 12.48 -7.03 -3.08
C VAL A 80 11.58 -8.22 -3.33
N VAL A 81 11.62 -8.75 -4.55
CA VAL A 81 10.87 -9.92 -4.97
C VAL A 81 11.85 -11.01 -5.37
N VAL A 82 11.73 -12.19 -4.75
CA VAL A 82 12.57 -13.34 -5.04
C VAL A 82 11.69 -14.52 -5.39
N ASP A 83 12.07 -15.27 -6.41
CA ASP A 83 11.41 -16.53 -6.74
C ASP A 83 11.52 -17.52 -5.56
N PRO A 84 10.42 -17.86 -4.89
CA PRO A 84 10.46 -18.69 -3.69
C PRO A 84 10.88 -20.14 -3.97
N ARG A 85 10.98 -20.54 -5.25
CA ARG A 85 11.36 -21.89 -5.66
C ARG A 85 12.87 -22.13 -5.59
N ILE A 86 13.69 -21.08 -5.47
CA ILE A 86 15.14 -21.23 -5.34
C ILE A 86 15.51 -21.56 -3.89
N HIS A 87 16.48 -22.46 -3.72
CA HIS A 87 16.83 -23.03 -2.41
C HIS A 87 17.43 -22.02 -1.42
N ASP A 88 18.02 -20.94 -1.91
CA ASP A 88 18.74 -19.91 -1.15
C ASP A 88 18.06 -18.52 -1.28
N ALA A 89 16.74 -18.51 -1.45
CA ALA A 89 15.96 -17.28 -1.67
C ALA A 89 16.22 -16.17 -0.65
N VAL A 90 16.39 -16.51 0.62
CA VAL A 90 16.69 -15.54 1.70
C VAL A 90 18.04 -14.87 1.48
N ALA A 91 19.08 -15.64 1.15
CA ALA A 91 20.41 -15.08 0.89
C ALA A 91 20.41 -14.19 -0.36
N VAL A 92 19.73 -14.63 -1.43
CA VAL A 92 19.56 -13.82 -2.64
C VAL A 92 18.82 -12.51 -2.35
N ARG A 93 17.76 -12.54 -1.54
CA ARG A 93 17.03 -11.33 -1.12
C ARG A 93 17.94 -10.36 -0.39
N ASP A 94 18.74 -10.85 0.57
CA ASP A 94 19.62 -10.03 1.39
C ASP A 94 20.71 -9.35 0.56
N ASP A 95 21.39 -10.12 -0.28
CA ASP A 95 22.44 -9.62 -1.18
C ASP A 95 21.86 -8.59 -2.17
N LEU A 96 20.61 -8.80 -2.60
CA LEU A 96 19.94 -7.90 -3.53
C LEU A 96 19.48 -6.60 -2.88
N ALA A 97 18.98 -6.66 -1.64
CA ALA A 97 18.66 -5.49 -0.84
C ALA A 97 19.92 -4.65 -0.59
N ASP A 98 21.03 -5.30 -0.20
CA ASP A 98 22.34 -4.65 -0.04
C ASP A 98 22.77 -3.96 -1.33
N THR A 99 22.79 -4.71 -2.44
CA THR A 99 23.19 -4.19 -3.76
C THR A 99 22.33 -2.99 -4.20
N ALA A 100 21.02 -3.03 -3.97
CA ALA A 100 20.12 -1.94 -4.34
C ALA A 100 20.36 -0.68 -3.51
N VAL A 101 20.50 -0.81 -2.19
CA VAL A 101 20.82 0.32 -1.30
C VAL A 101 22.19 0.91 -1.65
N ASP A 102 23.17 0.06 -1.95
CA ASP A 102 24.50 0.48 -2.36
C ASP A 102 24.50 1.19 -3.72
N ALA A 103 23.70 0.72 -4.68
CA ALA A 103 23.49 1.39 -5.95
C ALA A 103 22.84 2.76 -5.74
N HIS A 104 21.80 2.85 -4.90
CA HIS A 104 21.17 4.13 -4.56
C HIS A 104 22.18 5.14 -4.02
N ARG A 105 22.94 4.77 -2.99
CA ARG A 105 23.92 5.64 -2.31
C ARG A 105 25.04 6.16 -3.21
N ARG A 106 25.35 5.47 -4.31
CA ARG A 106 26.36 5.93 -5.29
C ARG A 106 25.83 7.02 -6.22
N HIS A 107 24.52 7.17 -6.33
CA HIS A 107 23.86 8.05 -7.29
C HIS A 107 22.98 9.12 -6.64
N ARG A 108 22.53 8.92 -5.39
CA ARG A 108 21.58 9.78 -4.68
C ARG A 108 21.87 9.79 -3.19
N ASP A 109 21.54 10.92 -2.55
CA ASP A 109 21.68 11.14 -1.10
C ASP A 109 20.34 11.03 -0.35
N ASP A 110 19.24 10.73 -1.05
CA ASP A 110 17.91 10.60 -0.47
C ASP A 110 17.82 9.38 0.48
N ALA A 111 16.87 9.41 1.42
CA ALA A 111 16.66 8.29 2.33
C ALA A 111 16.02 7.09 1.63
N VAL A 112 16.37 5.87 2.07
CA VAL A 112 15.75 4.63 1.61
C VAL A 112 14.87 4.05 2.70
N VAL A 113 13.61 3.77 2.38
CA VAL A 113 12.66 3.09 3.26
C VAL A 113 12.39 1.70 2.72
N TRP A 114 12.68 0.67 3.50
CA TRP A 114 12.45 -0.73 3.12
C TRP A 114 11.22 -1.29 3.82
N TRP A 115 10.24 -1.74 3.05
CA TRP A 115 9.06 -2.43 3.57
C TRP A 115 9.27 -3.94 3.60
N MET A 116 8.97 -4.54 4.76
CA MET A 116 8.95 -6.00 4.92
C MET A 116 7.69 -6.46 5.63
N ASP A 117 7.14 -7.57 5.14
CA ASP A 117 6.02 -8.27 5.75
C ASP A 117 6.53 -9.25 6.80
N ASP A 118 5.99 -9.17 8.02
CA ASP A 118 6.30 -10.03 9.17
C ASP A 118 7.81 -10.28 9.37
N PRO A 119 8.65 -9.22 9.50
CA PRO A 119 10.10 -9.40 9.60
C PRO A 119 10.49 -10.20 10.85
N SER A 120 11.42 -11.13 10.63
CA SER A 120 12.15 -11.89 11.64
C SER A 120 13.32 -11.11 12.23
N GLU A 121 13.94 -11.64 13.28
CA GLU A 121 15.18 -11.08 13.86
C GLU A 121 16.33 -11.02 12.84
N HIS A 122 16.36 -11.94 11.87
CA HIS A 122 17.33 -11.92 10.77
C HIS A 122 17.09 -10.72 9.85
N ASP A 123 15.83 -10.43 9.53
CA ASP A 123 15.45 -9.30 8.68
C ASP A 123 15.82 -7.96 9.34
N GLU A 124 15.57 -7.85 10.64
CA GLU A 124 15.98 -6.70 11.44
C GLU A 124 17.51 -6.55 11.46
N SER A 125 18.26 -7.65 11.54
CA SER A 125 19.73 -7.63 11.45
C SER A 125 20.22 -7.17 10.07
N VAL A 126 19.60 -7.62 8.99
CA VAL A 126 19.93 -7.18 7.62
C VAL A 126 19.66 -5.69 7.47
N ALA A 127 18.48 -5.21 7.86
CA ALA A 127 18.15 -3.80 7.84
C ALA A 127 19.15 -2.95 8.66
N GLY A 128 19.55 -3.43 9.85
CA GLY A 128 20.56 -2.79 10.67
C GLY A 128 21.95 -2.68 10.01
N ARG A 129 22.38 -3.70 9.25
CA ARG A 129 23.64 -3.63 8.46
C ARG A 129 23.57 -2.58 7.35
N LEU A 130 22.38 -2.37 6.80
CA LEU A 130 22.11 -1.30 5.83
C LEU A 130 21.97 0.07 6.50
N GLY A 131 22.14 0.19 7.81
CA GLY A 131 21.97 1.45 8.54
C GLY A 131 20.52 1.89 8.69
N LEU A 132 19.57 0.95 8.55
CA LEU A 132 18.15 1.20 8.70
C LEU A 132 17.69 0.71 10.08
N VAL A 133 16.72 1.41 10.66
CA VAL A 133 16.05 1.06 11.92
C VAL A 133 14.55 0.97 11.70
N THR A 134 13.85 0.23 12.56
CA THR A 134 12.39 0.20 12.54
C THR A 134 11.85 1.62 12.72
N TRP A 135 11.08 2.08 11.73
CA TRP A 135 10.50 3.41 11.71
C TRP A 135 9.01 3.37 12.06
N ARG A 136 8.23 2.64 11.26
CA ARG A 136 6.78 2.49 11.46
C ARG A 136 6.32 1.08 11.15
N ALA A 137 5.20 0.67 11.73
CA ALA A 137 4.56 -0.60 11.43
C ALA A 137 3.10 -0.39 11.05
N LEU A 138 2.63 -1.12 10.04
CA LEU A 138 1.25 -1.16 9.60
C LEU A 138 0.69 -2.56 9.87
N TYR A 139 -0.49 -2.64 10.46
CA TYR A 139 -1.25 -3.88 10.51
C TYR A 139 -2.16 -3.97 9.29
N GLU A 140 -2.02 -5.05 8.54
CA GLU A 140 -3.14 -5.53 7.73
C GLU A 140 -4.08 -6.29 8.66
N MET A 141 -5.30 -5.80 8.81
CA MET A 141 -6.32 -6.49 9.60
C MET A 141 -7.39 -7.07 8.69
N ARG A 142 -7.89 -8.27 9.01
CA ARG A 142 -8.91 -8.97 8.21
C ARG A 142 -10.09 -9.44 9.05
N ARG A 143 -11.25 -9.55 8.41
CA ARG A 143 -12.42 -10.27 8.94
C ARG A 143 -13.22 -10.98 7.86
N THR A 144 -13.99 -11.98 8.25
CA THR A 144 -14.97 -12.64 7.37
C THR A 144 -16.25 -11.82 7.25
N LEU A 145 -16.87 -11.78 6.07
CA LEU A 145 -18.16 -11.14 5.80
C LEU A 145 -19.30 -12.18 5.69
N PRO A 146 -20.58 -11.78 5.88
CA PRO A 146 -21.06 -10.43 6.22
C PRO A 146 -20.72 -10.00 7.66
N HIS A 147 -20.85 -8.71 7.96
CA HIS A 147 -20.86 -8.24 9.35
C HIS A 147 -22.24 -8.47 9.98
N PRO A 148 -22.34 -8.95 11.24
CA PRO A 148 -23.65 -9.20 11.87
C PRO A 148 -24.41 -7.90 12.21
N GLN A 149 -23.73 -6.77 12.25
CA GLN A 149 -24.31 -5.43 12.43
C GLN A 149 -24.20 -4.66 11.13
N THR A 150 -25.21 -3.85 10.83
CA THR A 150 -25.21 -2.92 9.69
C THR A 150 -24.99 -1.49 10.17
N SER A 151 -24.68 -0.58 9.24
CA SER A 151 -24.62 0.85 9.52
C SER A 151 -25.99 1.42 9.90
N ASP A 152 -26.02 2.32 10.89
CA ASP A 152 -27.21 3.10 11.27
C ASP A 152 -27.30 4.45 10.52
N VAL A 153 -26.23 4.83 9.81
CA VAL A 153 -26.21 6.07 9.00
C VAL A 153 -26.45 5.75 7.54
N ALA A 154 -27.24 6.59 6.88
CA ALA A 154 -27.45 6.51 5.44
C ALA A 154 -26.23 7.09 4.70
N THR A 155 -25.64 6.30 3.82
CA THR A 155 -24.57 6.75 2.93
C THR A 155 -25.03 6.71 1.48
N ARG A 156 -24.45 7.57 0.64
CA ARG A 156 -24.67 7.58 -0.81
C ARG A 156 -23.39 7.23 -1.57
N SER A 157 -23.53 6.81 -2.83
CA SER A 157 -22.37 6.60 -3.71
C SER A 157 -21.70 7.93 -4.06
N PHE A 158 -20.39 7.89 -4.25
CA PHE A 158 -19.60 8.98 -4.81
C PHE A 158 -19.99 9.24 -6.26
N ARG A 159 -20.04 10.51 -6.67
CA ARG A 159 -20.34 10.93 -8.03
C ARG A 159 -19.10 11.60 -8.63
N PRO A 160 -18.36 10.90 -9.51
CA PRO A 160 -17.18 11.47 -10.16
C PRO A 160 -17.49 12.78 -10.89
N GLY A 161 -16.62 13.78 -10.71
CA GLY A 161 -16.77 15.12 -11.27
C GLY A 161 -17.77 16.02 -10.53
N ILE A 162 -18.54 15.50 -9.58
CA ILE A 162 -19.48 16.26 -8.75
C ILE A 162 -18.98 16.37 -7.31
N ASP A 163 -18.57 15.24 -6.72
CA ASP A 163 -18.17 15.18 -5.31
C ASP A 163 -16.65 15.37 -5.09
N ASP A 164 -15.86 15.43 -6.16
CA ASP A 164 -14.39 15.44 -6.13
C ASP A 164 -13.80 16.49 -5.17
N GLU A 165 -14.17 17.77 -5.34
CA GLU A 165 -13.64 18.88 -4.54
C GLU A 165 -14.08 18.80 -3.07
N ALA A 166 -15.34 18.42 -2.83
CA ALA A 166 -15.86 18.27 -1.48
C ALA A 166 -15.13 17.13 -0.75
N TRP A 167 -14.92 16.00 -1.44
CA TRP A 167 -14.18 14.86 -0.93
C TRP A 167 -12.72 15.20 -0.64
N LEU A 168 -12.01 15.87 -1.58
CA LEU A 168 -10.63 16.33 -1.37
C LEU A 168 -10.52 17.24 -0.15
N GLY A 169 -11.50 18.14 0.04
CA GLY A 169 -11.57 19.00 1.21
C GLY A 169 -11.64 18.22 2.53
N VAL A 170 -12.51 17.21 2.62
CA VAL A 170 -12.63 16.37 3.82
C VAL A 170 -11.39 15.50 4.01
N ASN A 171 -10.89 14.87 2.95
CA ASN A 171 -9.68 14.03 2.98
C ASN A 171 -8.49 14.82 3.53
N ASN A 172 -8.21 15.99 2.96
CA ASN A 172 -7.04 16.77 3.32
C ASN A 172 -7.14 17.37 4.73
N ARG A 173 -8.35 17.65 5.23
CA ARG A 173 -8.54 18.03 6.65
C ARG A 173 -8.37 16.86 7.60
N ALA A 174 -8.93 15.69 7.26
CA ALA A 174 -8.87 14.50 8.11
C ALA A 174 -7.45 13.89 8.17
N PHE A 175 -6.66 14.04 7.11
CA PHE A 175 -5.30 13.52 6.98
C PHE A 175 -4.23 14.63 6.92
N ALA A 176 -4.50 15.80 7.50
CA ALA A 176 -3.61 16.97 7.40
C ALA A 176 -2.16 16.67 7.81
N ASP A 177 -1.96 15.80 8.81
CA ASP A 177 -0.64 15.41 9.33
C ASP A 177 -0.14 14.06 8.79
N HIS A 178 -0.81 13.46 7.78
CA HIS A 178 -0.46 12.14 7.25
C HIS A 178 0.35 12.26 5.95
N GLY A 179 1.63 11.84 5.98
CA GLY A 179 2.56 12.03 4.86
C GLY A 179 2.15 11.40 3.52
N GLU A 180 1.37 10.31 3.52
CA GLU A 180 0.91 9.67 2.26
C GLU A 180 -0.51 10.05 1.83
N GLN A 181 -1.43 10.32 2.77
CA GLN A 181 -2.86 10.50 2.48
C GLN A 181 -3.32 11.96 2.58
N GLY A 182 -2.52 12.81 3.24
CA GLY A 182 -2.72 14.25 3.25
C GLY A 182 -2.32 14.88 1.92
N GLY A 183 -2.88 16.05 1.62
CA GLY A 183 -2.47 16.87 0.48
C GLY A 183 -2.80 16.28 -0.89
N TRP A 184 -3.77 15.37 -0.98
CA TRP A 184 -4.21 14.84 -2.28
C TRP A 184 -4.74 15.96 -3.17
N THR A 185 -4.40 15.88 -4.45
CA THR A 185 -4.87 16.80 -5.49
C THR A 185 -5.94 16.14 -6.37
N ILE A 186 -6.56 16.93 -7.23
CA ILE A 186 -7.49 16.41 -8.23
C ILE A 186 -6.82 15.42 -9.20
N GLU A 187 -5.55 15.65 -9.55
CA GLU A 187 -4.77 14.73 -10.37
C GLU A 187 -4.56 13.39 -9.66
N THR A 188 -4.23 13.44 -8.36
CA THR A 188 -4.06 12.24 -7.54
C THR A 188 -5.35 11.41 -7.51
N LEU A 189 -6.49 12.06 -7.27
CA LEU A 189 -7.81 11.42 -7.30
C LEU A 189 -8.13 10.82 -8.68
N ARG A 190 -7.91 11.57 -9.77
CA ARG A 190 -8.17 11.11 -11.14
C ARG A 190 -7.33 9.89 -11.52
N LEU A 191 -6.07 9.82 -11.07
CA LEU A 191 -5.24 8.63 -11.26
C LEU A 191 -5.90 7.40 -10.62
N ARG A 192 -6.41 7.51 -9.38
CA ARG A 192 -7.09 6.39 -8.71
C ARG A 192 -8.45 6.08 -9.36
N GLN A 193 -9.17 7.07 -9.86
CA GLN A 193 -10.43 6.86 -10.59
C GLN A 193 -10.23 6.16 -11.95
N ALA A 194 -9.05 6.26 -12.55
CA ALA A 194 -8.72 5.61 -13.81
C ALA A 194 -8.33 4.13 -13.65
N GLU A 195 -8.09 3.67 -12.42
CA GLU A 195 -7.73 2.29 -12.15
C GLU A 195 -8.90 1.32 -12.39
N PRO A 196 -8.65 0.10 -12.91
CA PRO A 196 -9.72 -0.88 -13.20
C PRO A 196 -10.54 -1.31 -11.99
N TRP A 197 -9.99 -1.16 -10.78
CA TRP A 197 -10.68 -1.51 -9.53
C TRP A 197 -11.61 -0.40 -9.03
N PHE A 198 -11.56 0.81 -9.62
CA PHE A 198 -12.39 1.92 -9.19
C PHE A 198 -13.88 1.61 -9.38
N ASP A 199 -14.64 1.70 -8.29
CA ASP A 199 -16.08 1.55 -8.29
C ASP A 199 -16.71 2.69 -7.46
N PRO A 200 -17.45 3.64 -8.08
CA PRO A 200 -18.10 4.73 -7.36
C PRO A 200 -19.16 4.26 -6.36
N ASP A 201 -19.77 3.08 -6.58
CA ASP A 201 -20.73 2.52 -5.62
C ASP A 201 -20.03 1.98 -4.37
N GLY A 202 -18.74 1.66 -4.47
CA GLY A 202 -17.87 1.22 -3.35
C GLY A 202 -17.35 2.40 -2.54
N PHE A 203 -17.64 3.62 -2.99
CA PHE A 203 -17.18 4.84 -2.37
C PHE A 203 -18.33 5.53 -1.66
N ARG A 204 -18.49 5.20 -0.38
CA ARG A 204 -19.64 5.60 0.45
C ARG A 204 -19.40 6.94 1.10
N LEU A 205 -20.26 7.91 0.84
CA LEU A 205 -20.22 9.26 1.39
C LEU A 205 -21.33 9.47 2.41
N LEU A 206 -21.04 10.21 3.48
CA LEU A 206 -22.01 10.68 4.47
C LEU A 206 -22.04 12.21 4.48
N ASP A 207 -23.19 12.78 4.15
CA ASP A 207 -23.44 14.21 4.31
C ASP A 207 -24.12 14.49 5.66
N ASP A 208 -23.99 15.73 6.15
CA ASP A 208 -24.78 16.24 7.28
C ASP A 208 -26.21 16.64 6.85
N GLU A 209 -26.99 17.18 7.80
CA GLU A 209 -28.37 17.62 7.56
C GLU A 209 -28.48 18.78 6.56
N ASP A 210 -27.41 19.56 6.40
CA ASP A 210 -27.32 20.70 5.47
C ASP A 210 -26.78 20.28 4.09
N GLY A 211 -26.43 19.00 3.91
CA GLY A 211 -25.91 18.43 2.67
C GLY A 211 -24.41 18.61 2.47
N ASN A 212 -23.66 18.96 3.51
CA ASN A 212 -22.20 19.03 3.45
C ASN A 212 -21.59 17.65 3.70
N LEU A 213 -20.61 17.26 2.89
CA LEU A 213 -19.86 16.02 3.10
C LEU A 213 -19.07 16.10 4.42
N ILE A 214 -19.27 15.14 5.32
CA ILE A 214 -18.61 15.09 6.63
C ILE A 214 -17.84 13.80 6.90
N ALA A 215 -18.05 12.73 6.12
CA ALA A 215 -17.29 11.49 6.25
C ALA A 215 -17.38 10.65 4.98
N PHE A 216 -16.44 9.73 4.79
CA PHE A 216 -16.48 8.77 3.70
C PHE A 216 -15.78 7.45 4.04
N CYS A 217 -16.17 6.39 3.33
CA CYS A 217 -15.52 5.09 3.31
C CYS A 217 -15.41 4.62 1.86
N TRP A 218 -14.19 4.67 1.32
CA TRP A 218 -13.86 4.18 -0.02
C TRP A 218 -13.37 2.75 0.08
N THR A 219 -14.03 1.83 -0.63
CA THR A 219 -13.65 0.43 -0.70
C THR A 219 -12.98 0.08 -2.03
N LYS A 220 -12.04 -0.87 -2.02
CA LYS A 220 -11.37 -1.43 -3.21
C LYS A 220 -11.62 -2.94 -3.25
N LEU A 221 -11.84 -3.53 -4.43
CA LEU A 221 -11.88 -5.00 -4.57
C LEU A 221 -10.62 -5.52 -5.25
N HIS A 222 -9.90 -6.40 -4.56
CA HIS A 222 -8.75 -7.13 -5.09
C HIS A 222 -9.23 -8.35 -5.88
N THR A 223 -9.70 -8.12 -7.11
CA THR A 223 -10.29 -9.15 -7.99
C THR A 223 -9.27 -10.09 -8.62
N ASP A 224 -7.99 -9.78 -8.47
CA ASP A 224 -6.81 -10.57 -8.79
C ASP A 224 -6.51 -11.63 -7.71
N GLN A 225 -6.93 -11.40 -6.46
CA GLN A 225 -6.74 -12.34 -5.35
C GLN A 225 -7.77 -13.49 -5.36
N ARG A 226 -7.38 -14.63 -4.77
CA ARG A 226 -8.25 -15.81 -4.61
C ARG A 226 -8.20 -16.33 -3.16
N PRO A 227 -9.30 -16.24 -2.40
CA PRO A 227 -10.58 -15.59 -2.74
C PRO A 227 -10.41 -14.08 -2.96
N VAL A 228 -11.39 -13.44 -3.62
CA VAL A 228 -11.44 -11.97 -3.73
C VAL A 228 -11.49 -11.36 -2.34
N VAL A 229 -10.67 -10.34 -2.10
CA VAL A 229 -10.63 -9.59 -0.85
C VAL A 229 -11.14 -8.17 -1.11
N GLY A 230 -12.03 -7.69 -0.24
CA GLY A 230 -12.49 -6.30 -0.27
C GLY A 230 -11.76 -5.48 0.78
N GLU A 231 -11.22 -4.34 0.41
CA GLU A 231 -10.46 -3.46 1.28
C GLU A 231 -11.29 -2.25 1.65
N ILE A 232 -11.24 -1.85 2.93
CA ILE A 232 -11.52 -0.47 3.32
C ILE A 232 -10.26 0.34 2.98
N TYR A 233 -10.25 0.88 1.76
CA TYR A 233 -9.08 1.49 1.15
C TYR A 233 -8.76 2.85 1.78
N VAL A 234 -9.75 3.74 1.88
CA VAL A 234 -9.61 5.01 2.62
C VAL A 234 -10.89 5.30 3.39
N ILE A 235 -10.75 5.57 4.69
CA ILE A 235 -11.87 5.93 5.56
C ILE A 235 -11.51 7.17 6.37
N ALA A 236 -12.40 8.14 6.40
CA ALA A 236 -12.19 9.36 7.18
C ALA A 236 -13.50 9.98 7.66
N VAL A 237 -13.38 10.70 8.76
CA VAL A 237 -14.40 11.60 9.28
C VAL A 237 -13.76 12.98 9.37
N ASP A 238 -14.47 14.01 8.91
CA ASP A 238 -14.03 15.39 9.06
C ASP A 238 -13.79 15.72 10.54
N PRO A 239 -12.69 16.40 10.90
CA PRO A 239 -12.39 16.75 12.29
C PRO A 239 -13.55 17.47 13.02
N SER A 240 -14.35 18.27 12.32
CA SER A 240 -15.52 18.94 12.89
C SER A 240 -16.64 17.99 13.33
N ALA A 241 -16.63 16.75 12.83
CA ALA A 241 -17.63 15.72 13.10
C ALA A 241 -17.09 14.55 13.96
N HIS A 242 -15.88 14.68 14.53
CA HIS A 242 -15.29 13.67 15.43
C HIS A 242 -16.08 13.48 16.73
N GLY A 243 -15.85 12.36 17.41
CA GLY A 243 -16.51 12.03 18.69
C GLY A 243 -17.97 11.59 18.57
N ARG A 244 -18.54 11.56 17.36
CA ARG A 244 -19.94 11.17 17.08
C ARG A 244 -20.14 9.69 16.75
N GLY A 245 -19.08 8.87 16.86
CA GLY A 245 -19.12 7.44 16.51
C GLY A 245 -19.16 7.13 15.01
N LEU A 246 -18.98 8.14 14.14
CA LEU A 246 -19.11 8.01 12.69
C LEU A 246 -18.08 7.06 12.06
N GLY A 247 -16.86 6.98 12.60
CA GLY A 247 -15.85 6.04 12.09
C GLY A 247 -16.33 4.59 12.12
N ARG A 248 -16.99 4.18 13.20
CA ARG A 248 -17.61 2.84 13.31
C ARG A 248 -18.70 2.65 12.27
N GLN A 249 -19.59 3.63 12.13
CA GLN A 249 -20.73 3.54 11.21
C GLN A 249 -20.27 3.48 9.74
N LEU A 250 -19.24 4.26 9.40
CA LEU A 250 -18.65 4.28 8.06
C LEU A 250 -17.91 2.98 7.74
N THR A 251 -17.22 2.39 8.73
CA THR A 251 -16.64 1.05 8.57
C THR A 251 -17.73 0.03 8.28
N LEU A 252 -18.85 0.03 9.02
CA LEU A 252 -19.97 -0.88 8.77
C LEU A 252 -20.58 -0.67 7.37
N ALA A 253 -20.79 0.58 6.95
CA ALA A 253 -21.29 0.88 5.61
C ALA A 253 -20.34 0.38 4.50
N GLY A 254 -19.03 0.49 4.69
CA GLY A 254 -18.02 -0.08 3.78
C GLY A 254 -18.06 -1.60 3.75
N LEU A 255 -18.16 -2.25 4.91
CA LEU A 255 -18.28 -3.71 5.01
C LEU A 255 -19.54 -4.25 4.34
N ASP A 256 -20.68 -3.58 4.54
CA ASP A 256 -21.95 -3.89 3.89
C ASP A 256 -21.79 -3.76 2.36
N SER A 257 -21.18 -2.66 1.90
CA SER A 257 -20.90 -2.43 0.47
C SER A 257 -20.02 -3.53 -0.14
N ILE A 258 -18.96 -3.97 0.55
CA ILE A 258 -18.11 -5.08 0.10
C ILE A 258 -18.93 -6.39 0.06
N SER A 259 -19.69 -6.67 1.11
CA SER A 259 -20.49 -7.89 1.24
C SER A 259 -21.59 -7.99 0.18
N ASP A 260 -22.21 -6.88 -0.21
CA ASP A 260 -23.24 -6.81 -1.26
C ASP A 260 -22.71 -7.23 -2.63
N ARG A 261 -21.39 -7.17 -2.84
CA ARG A 261 -20.70 -7.66 -4.04
C ARG A 261 -20.31 -9.14 -3.96
N GLY A 262 -20.79 -9.86 -2.94
CA GLY A 262 -20.55 -11.29 -2.73
C GLY A 262 -19.16 -11.63 -2.20
N VAL A 263 -18.40 -10.63 -1.75
CA VAL A 263 -17.06 -10.82 -1.19
C VAL A 263 -17.16 -11.28 0.26
N THR A 264 -16.35 -12.28 0.61
CA THR A 264 -16.44 -12.97 1.92
C THR A 264 -15.34 -12.60 2.90
N ILE A 265 -14.34 -11.82 2.46
CA ILE A 265 -13.22 -11.37 3.29
C ILE A 265 -13.04 -9.87 3.10
N ALA A 266 -13.06 -9.13 4.21
CA ALA A 266 -12.68 -7.73 4.24
C ALA A 266 -11.27 -7.57 4.84
N ASN A 267 -10.49 -6.64 4.32
CA ASN A 267 -9.24 -6.18 4.94
C ASN A 267 -9.18 -4.64 5.07
N LEU A 268 -8.18 -4.18 5.81
CA LEU A 268 -7.79 -2.78 5.94
C LEU A 268 -6.33 -2.71 6.37
N TYR A 269 -5.69 -1.56 6.14
CA TYR A 269 -4.38 -1.24 6.68
C TYR A 269 -4.50 -0.12 7.71
N VAL A 270 -3.81 -0.26 8.84
CA VAL A 270 -3.82 0.74 9.92
C VAL A 270 -2.43 0.84 10.55
N ASP A 271 -2.00 2.05 10.90
CA ASP A 271 -0.76 2.24 11.66
C ASP A 271 -0.86 1.55 13.04
N ALA A 272 0.17 0.76 13.37
CA ALA A 272 0.23 0.00 14.62
C ALA A 272 0.27 0.91 15.86
N GLY A 273 0.79 2.13 15.72
CA GLY A 273 0.77 3.18 16.74
C GLY A 273 -0.60 3.84 16.92
N ASN A 274 -1.51 3.73 15.93
CA ASN A 274 -2.88 4.23 16.03
C ASN A 274 -3.76 3.26 16.83
N THR A 275 -3.46 3.14 18.13
CA THR A 275 -4.14 2.23 19.06
C THR A 275 -5.66 2.44 19.14
N ALA A 276 -6.13 3.67 18.91
CA ALA A 276 -7.56 3.99 18.87
C ALA A 276 -8.27 3.35 17.66
N ALA A 277 -7.69 3.47 16.46
CA ALA A 277 -8.21 2.85 15.25
C ALA A 277 -8.09 1.32 15.31
N VAL A 278 -6.94 0.79 15.75
CA VAL A 278 -6.76 -0.66 15.98
C VAL A 278 -7.85 -1.20 16.90
N SER A 279 -8.06 -0.57 18.06
CA SER A 279 -9.10 -0.99 19.01
C SER A 279 -10.52 -0.91 18.43
N LEU A 280 -10.78 0.05 17.53
CA LEU A 280 -12.07 0.14 16.81
C LEU A 280 -12.26 -1.07 15.90
N TYR A 281 -11.26 -1.41 15.10
CA TYR A 281 -11.36 -2.53 14.16
C TYR A 281 -11.43 -3.88 14.88
N GLU A 282 -10.69 -4.07 15.98
CA GLU A 282 -10.81 -5.26 16.83
C GLU A 282 -12.25 -5.44 17.37
N ARG A 283 -12.89 -4.35 17.83
CA ARG A 283 -14.30 -4.39 18.27
C ARG A 283 -15.29 -4.70 17.15
N LEU A 284 -14.91 -4.46 15.90
CA LEU A 284 -15.67 -4.82 14.69
C LEU A 284 -15.31 -6.23 14.18
N GLY A 285 -14.55 -7.00 14.96
CA GLY A 285 -14.21 -8.38 14.67
C GLY A 285 -13.11 -8.55 13.63
N PHE A 286 -12.30 -7.52 13.39
CA PHE A 286 -11.05 -7.66 12.64
C PHE A 286 -9.97 -8.26 13.54
N GLY A 287 -9.17 -9.16 12.98
CA GLY A 287 -7.92 -9.64 13.58
C GLY A 287 -6.72 -9.18 12.75
N ILE A 288 -5.56 -9.04 13.40
CA ILE A 288 -4.30 -8.79 12.69
C ILE A 288 -3.99 -10.01 11.83
N HIS A 289 -3.89 -9.80 10.52
CA HIS A 289 -3.52 -10.83 9.54
C HIS A 289 -2.02 -10.82 9.28
N ARG A 290 -1.43 -9.62 9.21
CA ARG A 290 -0.03 -9.40 8.86
C ARG A 290 0.48 -8.09 9.46
N ARG A 291 1.75 -8.06 9.87
CA ARG A 291 2.45 -6.85 10.30
C ARG A 291 3.48 -6.44 9.24
N ARG A 292 3.28 -5.30 8.58
CA ARG A 292 4.26 -4.72 7.65
C ARG A 292 5.11 -3.71 8.41
N VAL A 293 6.42 -3.77 8.27
CA VAL A 293 7.36 -2.88 8.96
C VAL A 293 8.18 -2.11 7.95
N ALA A 294 8.24 -0.79 8.12
CA ALA A 294 9.16 0.08 7.40
C ALA A 294 10.45 0.23 8.19
N PHE A 295 11.58 -0.03 7.53
CA PHE A 295 12.90 0.28 8.02
C PHE A 295 13.42 1.52 7.29
N ALA A 296 13.88 2.53 8.02
CA ALA A 296 14.36 3.79 7.47
C ALA A 296 15.64 4.25 8.17
N PRO A 297 16.40 5.23 7.64
CA PRO A 297 17.53 5.80 8.36
C PRO A 297 17.08 6.42 9.69
N PRO A 298 17.92 6.42 10.74
CA PRO A 298 17.56 6.92 12.07
C PRO A 298 17.02 8.36 12.08
N GLU A 299 17.50 9.21 11.18
CA GLU A 299 17.05 10.60 11.00
C GLU A 299 15.59 10.70 10.54
N HIS A 300 15.06 9.69 9.85
CA HIS A 300 13.63 9.59 9.49
C HIS A 300 12.80 8.96 10.62
N ALA A 301 13.43 8.20 11.52
CA ALA A 301 12.77 7.53 12.63
C ALA A 301 12.48 8.42 13.84
N THR A 302 12.74 9.73 13.73
CA THR A 302 12.44 10.70 14.80
C THR A 302 11.08 11.36 14.53
N PRO A 303 10.16 11.41 15.52
CA PRO A 303 8.84 12.02 15.38
C PRO A 303 8.88 13.52 15.04
#